data_AF-A0A125KIC9-F1
#
_entry.id   AF-A0A125KIC9-F1
#
_cell.length_a   1.000
_cell.length_b   1.000
_cell.length_c   1.000
_cell.angle_alpha   90.00
_cell.angle_beta   90.00
_cell.angle_gamma   90.00
#
_symmetry.space_group_name_H-M   'P 1'
#
loop_
_entity.id
_entity.type
_entity.pdbx_description
1 polymer ?
#
loop_
_entity_poly.entity_id
_entity_poly.type
_entity_poly.pdbx_seq_one_letter_code
_entity_poly.pdbx_strand_id
1 'polypeptide(L)'
;MASQVAERARVYVGSIGVDPGSENGRLLVQWLTKVALVPQNRANLNAYAAGRSPFRTDMLSPENRLKVLRLIKEIASGPRNSCTMPQAQANDLGGMAKAMSPKEFRSALEVMEIIVTQRAGQTGAEEHYTVAELLDADARLDALELPDSLSKGREAEPCAAFLFMIDAVDAMPEPQRQRTTYEFFKMMNGGAQATESVLGDPVAYLDDVFDERRLPDSIRRHLPPDGSRPLPFSRLIVDAERVNKAAPESEGPVTDTYVNRRNNGVVAELVTSPDRSGKAKWASFVLTFGIVDLSSQGIWNGATMLSTLKDDTAIAIANQPIMTGKRIEMPVPQPSSKGQLSRRCEVGKTAPASSIFRTLTGDAVDFDCSELRKDGTTTRVRAVWLANYGITLPTAYDDEDGRTDVVIKNVTIVTP
;
A
#
# COMPACT_ATOMS: atom_id res chain seq x y z
N MET A 1 33.37 -32.03 -25.64
CA MET A 1 32.08 -31.98 -24.92
C MET A 1 31.24 -30.77 -25.33
N ALA A 2 31.75 -29.52 -25.21
CA ALA A 2 31.01 -28.31 -25.60
C ALA A 2 30.56 -28.28 -27.08
N SER A 3 31.41 -28.72 -28.01
CA SER A 3 31.07 -28.81 -29.45
C SER A 3 29.92 -29.78 -29.74
N GLN A 4 29.87 -30.92 -29.03
CA GLN A 4 28.78 -31.90 -29.16
C GLN A 4 27.46 -31.39 -28.55
N VAL A 5 27.52 -30.58 -27.49
CA VAL A 5 26.34 -29.94 -26.89
C VAL A 5 25.77 -28.87 -27.82
N ALA A 6 26.65 -28.05 -28.42
CA ALA A 6 26.24 -27.03 -29.38
C ALA A 6 25.56 -27.63 -30.62
N GLU A 7 26.08 -28.75 -31.14
CA GLU A 7 25.46 -29.43 -32.28
C GLU A 7 24.08 -29.99 -31.95
N ARG A 8 23.92 -30.60 -30.76
CA ARG A 8 22.61 -31.05 -30.28
C ARG A 8 21.62 -29.88 -30.10
N ALA A 9 22.10 -28.73 -29.62
CA ALA A 9 21.27 -27.53 -29.52
C ALA A 9 20.82 -27.05 -30.91
N ARG A 10 21.70 -27.04 -31.92
CA ARG A 10 21.33 -26.69 -33.31
C ARG A 10 20.25 -27.60 -33.88
N VAL A 11 20.40 -28.91 -33.70
CA VAL A 11 19.40 -29.91 -34.14
C VAL A 11 18.05 -29.66 -33.46
N TYR A 12 18.05 -29.42 -32.15
CA TYR A 12 16.81 -29.11 -31.41
C TYR A 12 16.13 -27.82 -31.90
N VAL A 13 16.89 -26.75 -32.10
CA VAL A 13 16.37 -25.47 -32.63
C VAL A 13 15.73 -25.65 -34.00
N GLY A 14 16.34 -26.44 -34.88
CA GLY A 14 15.72 -26.82 -36.16
C GLY A 14 14.43 -27.62 -35.98
N SER A 15 14.37 -28.53 -35.01
CA SER A 15 13.19 -29.38 -34.76
C SER A 15 11.96 -28.63 -34.26
N ILE A 16 12.15 -27.51 -33.55
CA ILE A 16 11.06 -26.60 -33.14
C ILE A 16 10.71 -25.57 -34.22
N GLY A 17 11.25 -25.76 -35.43
CA GLY A 17 10.94 -24.98 -36.63
C GLY A 17 11.59 -23.59 -36.66
N VAL A 18 12.69 -23.37 -35.94
CA VAL A 18 13.48 -22.13 -35.99
C VAL A 18 14.76 -22.41 -36.77
N ASP A 19 15.10 -21.57 -37.75
CA ASP A 19 16.36 -21.71 -38.48
C ASP A 19 17.56 -21.44 -37.54
N PRO A 20 18.44 -22.42 -37.25
CA PRO A 20 19.61 -22.22 -36.38
C PRO A 20 20.63 -21.21 -36.93
N GLY A 21 20.55 -20.84 -38.21
CA GLY A 21 21.36 -19.81 -38.85
C GLY A 21 20.82 -18.39 -38.67
N SER A 22 19.51 -18.24 -38.42
CA SER A 22 18.87 -16.95 -38.16
C SER A 22 19.41 -16.29 -36.88
N GLU A 23 19.21 -14.98 -36.72
CA GLU A 23 19.67 -14.28 -35.51
C GLU A 23 19.08 -14.87 -34.23
N ASN A 24 17.77 -15.09 -34.20
CA ASN A 24 17.07 -15.70 -33.06
C ASN A 24 17.47 -17.18 -32.88
N GLY A 25 17.67 -17.92 -33.97
CA GLY A 25 18.17 -19.29 -33.90
C GLY A 25 19.55 -19.39 -33.27
N ARG A 26 20.47 -18.48 -33.62
CA ARG A 26 21.81 -18.41 -33.01
C ARG A 26 21.75 -18.06 -31.52
N LEU A 27 20.90 -17.10 -31.13
CA LEU A 27 20.68 -16.76 -29.72
C LEU A 27 20.18 -17.97 -28.93
N LEU A 28 19.20 -18.71 -29.48
CA LEU A 28 18.64 -19.89 -28.82
C LEU A 28 19.64 -21.04 -28.70
N VAL A 29 20.45 -21.29 -29.74
CA VAL A 29 21.55 -22.28 -29.69
C VAL A 29 22.56 -21.94 -28.60
N GLN A 30 22.96 -20.66 -28.49
CA GLN A 30 23.89 -20.19 -27.46
C GLN A 30 23.32 -20.40 -26.06
N TRP A 31 22.08 -19.97 -25.83
CA TRP A 31 21.42 -20.12 -24.54
C TRP A 31 21.24 -21.58 -24.13
N LEU A 32 20.73 -22.44 -25.03
CA LEU A 32 20.58 -23.87 -24.78
C LEU A 32 21.92 -24.54 -24.47
N THR A 33 22.98 -24.16 -25.18
CA THR A 33 24.34 -24.67 -24.92
C THR A 33 24.79 -24.28 -23.51
N LYS A 34 24.61 -23.02 -23.13
CA LYS A 34 24.97 -22.51 -21.80
C LYS A 34 24.23 -23.22 -20.68
N VAL A 35 22.90 -23.37 -20.80
CA VAL A 35 22.08 -24.10 -19.83
C VAL A 35 22.48 -25.56 -19.77
N ALA A 36 22.75 -26.20 -20.91
CA ALA A 36 23.09 -27.61 -20.99
C ALA A 36 24.44 -27.99 -20.38
N LEU A 37 25.38 -27.05 -20.29
CA LEU A 37 26.71 -27.27 -19.73
C LEU A 37 26.71 -27.33 -18.19
N VAL A 38 25.65 -26.83 -17.53
CA VAL A 38 25.51 -26.84 -16.07
C VAL A 38 24.36 -27.77 -15.69
N PRO A 39 24.61 -28.94 -15.06
CA PRO A 39 23.58 -29.92 -14.72
C PRO A 39 22.43 -29.35 -13.88
N GLN A 40 22.72 -28.42 -12.97
CA GLN A 40 21.73 -27.76 -12.13
C GLN A 40 20.76 -26.89 -12.95
N ASN A 41 21.26 -26.11 -13.91
CA ASN A 41 20.41 -25.28 -14.77
C ASN A 41 19.43 -26.12 -15.60
N ARG A 42 19.85 -27.33 -16.02
CA ARG A 42 18.97 -28.28 -16.71
C ARG A 42 17.85 -28.79 -15.80
N ALA A 43 18.16 -29.12 -14.54
CA ALA A 43 17.16 -29.54 -13.57
C ALA A 43 16.14 -28.42 -13.29
N ASN A 44 16.62 -27.18 -13.12
CA ASN A 44 15.78 -26.01 -12.91
C ASN A 44 14.89 -25.70 -14.12
N LEU A 45 15.44 -25.78 -15.35
CA LEU A 45 14.66 -25.59 -16.57
C LEU A 45 13.53 -26.63 -16.72
N ASN A 46 13.81 -27.90 -16.39
CA ASN A 46 12.78 -28.95 -16.41
C ASN A 46 11.69 -28.72 -15.36
N ALA A 47 12.06 -28.23 -14.17
CA ALA A 47 11.09 -27.87 -13.14
C ALA A 47 10.20 -26.68 -13.57
N TYR A 48 10.78 -25.71 -14.26
CA TYR A 48 10.07 -24.57 -14.86
C TYR A 48 9.07 -25.02 -15.95
N ALA A 49 9.51 -25.90 -16.86
CA ALA A 49 8.67 -26.45 -17.93
C ALA A 49 7.46 -27.26 -17.41
N ALA A 50 7.58 -27.84 -16.22
CA ALA A 50 6.52 -28.62 -15.55
C ALA A 50 5.41 -27.76 -14.90
N GLY A 51 5.37 -26.45 -15.16
CA GLY A 51 4.29 -25.56 -14.71
C GLY A 51 4.37 -25.12 -13.25
N ARG A 52 5.51 -25.33 -12.59
CA ARG A 52 5.79 -24.64 -11.32
C ARG A 52 6.09 -23.18 -11.67
N SER A 53 5.40 -22.22 -11.04
CA SER A 53 5.68 -20.80 -11.27
C SER A 53 7.20 -20.55 -11.12
N PRO A 54 7.84 -19.87 -12.08
CA PRO A 54 9.29 -19.68 -12.11
C PRO A 54 9.83 -18.99 -10.86
N PHE A 55 8.96 -18.25 -10.17
CA PHE A 55 9.31 -17.44 -9.03
C PHE A 55 8.80 -18.04 -7.71
N ARG A 56 8.08 -19.18 -7.74
CA ARG A 56 7.40 -19.75 -6.56
C ARG A 56 8.32 -20.31 -5.49
N THR A 57 9.59 -20.57 -5.79
CA THR A 57 10.46 -21.32 -4.87
C THR A 57 11.52 -20.47 -4.18
N ASP A 58 11.98 -19.36 -4.77
CA ASP A 58 13.01 -18.51 -4.15
C ASP A 58 12.89 -17.05 -4.61
N MET A 59 12.90 -16.11 -3.67
CA MET A 59 12.93 -14.67 -3.97
C MET A 59 14.24 -14.31 -4.71
N LEU A 60 14.12 -13.60 -5.83
CA LEU A 60 15.29 -13.10 -6.56
C LEU A 60 16.07 -12.07 -5.71
N SER A 61 17.39 -12.04 -5.87
CA SER A 61 18.21 -10.98 -5.26
C SER A 61 17.74 -9.59 -5.72
N PRO A 62 17.98 -8.52 -4.94
CA PRO A 62 17.62 -7.15 -5.32
C PRO A 62 18.04 -6.77 -6.75
N GLU A 63 19.29 -7.09 -7.09
CA GLU A 63 19.86 -6.81 -8.41
C GLU A 63 19.14 -7.57 -9.52
N ASN A 64 18.82 -8.85 -9.30
CA ASN A 64 18.11 -9.66 -10.28
C ASN A 64 16.65 -9.24 -10.43
N ARG A 65 15.98 -8.83 -9.34
CA ARG A 65 14.61 -8.27 -9.41
C ARG A 65 14.56 -7.04 -10.30
N LEU A 66 15.46 -6.08 -10.06
CA LEU A 66 15.54 -4.87 -10.86
C LEU A 66 15.91 -5.16 -12.32
N LYS A 67 16.88 -6.06 -12.54
CA LYS A 67 17.30 -6.48 -13.87
C LYS A 67 16.14 -7.13 -14.64
N VAL A 68 15.38 -8.02 -14.01
CA VAL A 68 14.20 -8.65 -14.62
C VAL A 68 13.15 -7.61 -15.00
N LEU A 69 12.86 -6.62 -14.15
CA LEU A 69 11.93 -5.54 -14.49
C LEU A 69 12.37 -4.77 -15.74
N ARG A 70 13.66 -4.40 -15.82
CA ARG A 70 14.22 -3.72 -17.00
C ARG A 70 14.11 -4.58 -18.27
N LEU A 71 14.39 -5.88 -18.17
CA LEU A 71 14.25 -6.80 -19.31
C LEU A 71 12.78 -6.96 -19.73
N ILE A 72 11.85 -7.04 -18.77
CA ILE A 72 10.40 -7.08 -19.05
C ILE A 72 9.95 -5.79 -19.76
N LYS A 73 10.43 -4.62 -19.31
CA LYS A 73 10.18 -3.35 -20.00
C LYS A 73 10.64 -3.41 -21.47
N GLU A 74 11.84 -3.94 -21.73
CA GLU A 74 12.33 -4.06 -23.10
C GLU A 74 11.47 -4.98 -23.97
N ILE A 75 10.97 -6.08 -23.40
CA ILE A 75 10.06 -7.01 -24.10
C ILE A 75 8.73 -6.32 -24.40
N ALA A 76 8.17 -5.59 -23.42
CA ALA A 76 6.87 -4.92 -23.53
C ALA A 76 6.90 -3.68 -24.43
N SER A 77 8.07 -3.06 -24.64
CA SER A 77 8.23 -1.88 -25.51
C SER A 77 8.32 -2.21 -27.00
N GLY A 78 8.14 -3.47 -27.40
CA GLY A 78 8.25 -3.93 -28.79
C GLY A 78 7.14 -3.39 -29.71
N PRO A 79 7.34 -3.43 -31.05
CA PRO A 79 6.50 -2.76 -32.04
C PRO A 79 5.07 -3.32 -32.19
N ARG A 80 4.72 -4.37 -31.43
CA ARG A 80 3.35 -4.88 -31.37
C ARG A 80 2.48 -4.23 -30.29
N ASN A 81 3.05 -3.36 -29.42
CA ASN A 81 2.37 -2.74 -28.25
C ASN A 81 1.56 -3.73 -27.38
N SER A 82 1.79 -5.03 -27.56
CA SER A 82 0.92 -6.04 -27.01
C SER A 82 1.50 -6.42 -25.66
N CYS A 83 1.05 -5.74 -24.60
CA CYS A 83 1.28 -6.21 -23.23
C CYS A 83 0.64 -7.56 -22.91
N THR A 84 0.03 -8.22 -23.90
CA THR A 84 0.11 -9.67 -24.00
C THR A 84 1.58 -10.04 -24.19
N MET A 85 2.35 -10.10 -23.10
CA MET A 85 3.47 -11.04 -23.07
C MET A 85 2.87 -12.35 -23.61
N PRO A 86 3.33 -12.87 -24.76
CA PRO A 86 2.96 -14.22 -25.16
C PRO A 86 3.17 -15.02 -23.89
N GLN A 87 2.15 -15.71 -23.37
CA GLN A 87 2.33 -16.52 -22.18
C GLN A 87 3.56 -17.37 -22.45
N ALA A 88 4.69 -16.95 -21.88
CA ALA A 88 6.00 -17.42 -22.29
C ALA A 88 6.18 -18.72 -21.54
N GLN A 89 5.33 -19.68 -21.88
CA GLN A 89 5.48 -21.04 -21.45
C GLN A 89 6.85 -21.43 -21.97
N ALA A 90 7.71 -21.90 -21.06
CA ALA A 90 9.03 -22.45 -21.40
C ALA A 90 8.98 -23.43 -22.58
N ASN A 91 7.80 -23.99 -22.82
CA ASN A 91 7.47 -25.02 -23.77
C ASN A 91 7.31 -24.50 -25.20
N ASP A 92 7.24 -23.17 -25.45
CA ASP A 92 7.12 -22.59 -26.80
C ASP A 92 8.24 -21.60 -27.17
N LEU A 93 9.49 -22.01 -26.94
CA LEU A 93 10.67 -21.24 -27.40
C LEU A 93 10.67 -21.00 -28.92
N GLY A 94 10.06 -21.90 -29.69
CA GLY A 94 9.95 -21.80 -31.14
C GLY A 94 9.00 -20.68 -31.58
N GLY A 95 7.83 -20.58 -30.95
CA GLY A 95 6.88 -19.50 -31.17
C GLY A 95 7.45 -18.15 -30.75
N MET A 96 8.11 -18.07 -29.59
CA MET A 96 8.78 -16.84 -29.13
C MET A 96 9.85 -16.36 -30.13
N ALA A 97 10.73 -17.26 -30.57
CA ALA A 97 11.81 -16.94 -31.52
C ALA A 97 11.27 -16.44 -32.88
N LYS A 98 10.07 -16.85 -33.28
CA LYS A 98 9.42 -16.40 -34.53
C LYS A 98 8.65 -15.09 -34.37
N ALA A 99 8.11 -14.84 -33.19
CA ALA A 99 7.22 -13.70 -32.93
C ALA A 99 7.96 -12.44 -32.49
N MET A 100 9.09 -12.59 -31.79
CA MET A 100 9.83 -11.50 -31.17
C MET A 100 10.96 -10.95 -32.07
N SER A 101 11.26 -9.66 -31.91
CA SER A 101 12.49 -9.09 -32.47
C SER A 101 13.74 -9.71 -31.81
N PRO A 102 14.92 -9.67 -32.44
CA PRO A 102 16.14 -10.22 -31.82
C PRO A 102 16.52 -9.58 -30.49
N LYS A 103 16.16 -8.31 -30.30
CA LYS A 103 16.34 -7.63 -29.01
C LYS A 103 15.40 -8.21 -27.95
N GLU A 104 14.10 -8.24 -28.21
CA GLU A 104 13.08 -8.81 -27.30
C GLU A 104 13.40 -10.27 -26.95
N PHE A 105 13.75 -11.07 -27.95
CA PHE A 105 14.04 -12.49 -27.75
C PHE A 105 15.28 -12.69 -26.88
N ARG A 106 16.32 -11.87 -27.05
CA ARG A 106 17.48 -11.88 -26.16
C ARG A 106 17.09 -11.54 -24.72
N SER A 107 16.30 -10.48 -24.51
CA SER A 107 15.86 -10.08 -23.17
C SER A 107 14.98 -11.16 -22.51
N ALA A 108 14.13 -11.84 -23.29
CA ALA A 108 13.34 -12.97 -22.81
C ALA A 108 14.20 -14.18 -22.40
N LEU A 109 15.21 -14.55 -23.20
CA LEU A 109 16.16 -15.60 -22.85
C LEU A 109 16.97 -15.25 -21.60
N GLU A 110 17.29 -13.98 -21.40
CA GLU A 110 18.01 -13.52 -20.21
C GLU A 110 17.15 -13.57 -18.94
N VAL A 111 15.85 -13.24 -19.01
CA VAL A 111 14.91 -13.46 -17.90
C VAL A 111 14.84 -14.96 -17.56
N MET A 112 14.69 -15.83 -18.56
CA MET A 112 14.71 -17.28 -18.34
C MET A 112 16.05 -17.74 -17.74
N GLU A 113 17.17 -17.15 -18.18
CA GLU A 113 18.48 -17.46 -17.63
C GLU A 113 18.57 -17.11 -16.14
N ILE A 114 18.11 -15.92 -15.74
CA ILE A 114 18.09 -15.48 -14.34
C ILE A 114 17.30 -16.48 -13.49
N ILE A 115 16.12 -16.90 -13.96
CA ILE A 115 15.27 -17.88 -13.27
C ILE A 115 15.98 -19.24 -13.13
N VAL A 116 16.54 -19.78 -14.22
CA VAL A 116 17.14 -21.14 -14.18
C VAL A 116 18.50 -21.19 -13.50
N THR A 117 19.23 -20.07 -13.44
CA THR A 117 20.55 -19.98 -12.80
C THR A 117 20.48 -19.57 -11.34
N GLN A 118 19.30 -19.17 -10.85
CA GLN A 118 19.07 -18.90 -9.44
C GLN A 118 19.40 -20.18 -8.65
N ARG A 119 20.41 -20.09 -7.78
CA ARG A 119 20.77 -21.21 -6.92
C ARG A 119 19.67 -21.38 -5.88
N ALA A 120 19.00 -22.53 -5.89
CA ALA A 120 18.29 -23.01 -4.71
C ALA A 120 19.30 -23.04 -3.55
N GLY A 121 19.18 -22.10 -2.60
CA GLY A 121 20.11 -21.94 -1.48
C GLY A 121 21.10 -20.76 -1.56
N GLN A 122 21.11 -19.94 -2.61
CA GLN A 122 21.50 -18.53 -2.42
C GLN A 122 20.24 -17.80 -2.00
N THR A 123 19.91 -17.89 -0.72
CA THR A 123 19.08 -16.88 -0.07
C THR A 123 19.70 -15.54 -0.47
N GLY A 124 19.02 -14.75 -1.31
CA GLY A 124 19.29 -13.31 -1.35
C GLY A 124 19.35 -12.88 0.11
N ALA A 125 20.44 -12.24 0.52
CA ALA A 125 20.76 -11.93 1.93
C ALA A 125 19.46 -11.71 2.70
N GLU A 126 19.06 -12.63 3.58
CA GLU A 126 17.65 -12.78 3.97
C GLU A 126 16.99 -11.42 4.20
N GLU A 127 16.19 -10.98 3.22
CA GLU A 127 15.60 -9.65 3.24
C GLU A 127 14.39 -9.72 4.14
N HIS A 128 14.58 -9.25 5.37
CA HIS A 128 13.51 -9.17 6.35
C HIS A 128 13.04 -7.71 6.42
N TYR A 129 11.85 -7.47 5.88
CA TYR A 129 11.17 -6.18 5.97
C TYR A 129 9.97 -6.30 6.88
N THR A 130 9.76 -5.27 7.69
CA THR A 130 8.50 -5.10 8.40
C THR A 130 7.37 -4.76 7.43
N VAL A 131 6.13 -5.06 7.81
CA VAL A 131 4.95 -4.68 7.02
C VAL A 131 4.91 -3.17 6.78
N ALA A 132 5.28 -2.36 7.79
CA ALA A 132 5.33 -0.90 7.68
C ALA A 132 6.35 -0.39 6.63
N GLU A 133 7.53 -1.01 6.54
CA GLU A 133 8.54 -0.65 5.54
C GLU A 133 8.09 -0.93 4.11
N LEU A 134 7.40 -2.05 3.92
CA LEU A 134 6.85 -2.44 2.62
C LEU A 134 5.68 -1.53 2.24
N LEU A 135 4.82 -1.20 3.21
CA LEU A 135 3.70 -0.29 3.03
C LEU A 135 4.13 1.15 2.72
N ASP A 136 5.25 1.64 3.27
CA ASP A 136 5.83 2.94 2.86
C ASP A 136 6.30 2.91 1.41
N ALA A 137 6.87 1.79 0.95
CA ALA A 137 7.27 1.61 -0.45
C ALA A 137 6.05 1.60 -1.38
N ASP A 138 4.99 0.87 -1.03
CA ASP A 138 3.74 0.84 -1.80
C ASP A 138 3.07 2.21 -1.83
N ALA A 139 2.96 2.88 -0.68
CA ALA A 139 2.35 4.21 -0.57
C ALA A 139 3.06 5.28 -1.40
N ARG A 140 4.39 5.19 -1.55
CA ARG A 140 5.16 6.10 -2.42
C ARG A 140 4.90 5.85 -3.89
N LEU A 141 4.68 4.60 -4.27
CA LEU A 141 4.33 4.22 -5.62
C LEU A 141 2.90 4.70 -5.95
N ASP A 142 1.97 4.53 -5.02
CA ASP A 142 0.58 5.00 -5.14
C ASP A 142 0.46 6.54 -5.19
N ALA A 143 1.42 7.25 -4.58
CA ALA A 143 1.48 8.71 -4.61
C ALA A 143 1.97 9.29 -5.95
N LEU A 144 2.40 8.46 -6.90
CA LEU A 144 2.85 8.93 -8.21
C LEU A 144 1.67 9.34 -9.08
N GLU A 145 1.68 10.58 -9.53
CA GLU A 145 0.72 11.06 -10.52
C GLU A 145 1.04 10.45 -11.89
N LEU A 146 0.09 9.69 -12.44
CA LEU A 146 0.18 9.23 -13.81
C LEU A 146 0.13 10.44 -14.76
N PRO A 147 1.03 10.53 -15.75
CA PRO A 147 0.96 11.55 -16.79
C PRO A 147 -0.44 11.65 -17.41
N ASP A 148 -0.87 12.86 -17.78
CA ASP A 148 -2.18 13.11 -18.40
C ASP A 148 -2.45 12.22 -19.62
N SER A 149 -1.41 11.87 -20.38
CA SER A 149 -1.50 10.94 -21.51
C SER A 149 -1.93 9.52 -21.12
N LEU A 150 -1.64 9.10 -19.88
CA LEU A 150 -1.98 7.79 -19.33
C LEU A 150 -3.25 7.82 -18.48
N SER A 151 -3.58 8.96 -17.86
CA SER A 151 -4.73 9.09 -16.95
C SER A 151 -6.04 9.54 -17.63
N LYS A 152 -5.97 10.26 -18.77
CA LYS A 152 -7.16 10.83 -19.46
C LYS A 152 -7.46 10.17 -20.81
N GLY A 153 -6.70 9.14 -21.21
CA GLY A 153 -6.99 8.37 -22.42
C GLY A 153 -8.29 7.58 -22.30
N ARG A 154 -9.09 7.51 -23.38
CA ARG A 154 -10.37 6.75 -23.42
C ARG A 154 -10.22 5.26 -23.14
N GLU A 155 -9.00 4.76 -23.19
CA GLU A 155 -8.56 3.51 -22.60
C GLU A 155 -7.16 3.85 -22.05
N ALA A 156 -6.97 3.91 -20.73
CA ALA A 156 -5.62 3.94 -20.19
C ALA A 156 -4.93 2.68 -20.71
N GLU A 157 -4.01 2.81 -21.68
CA GLU A 157 -3.35 1.66 -22.31
C GLU A 157 -2.61 0.92 -21.17
N PRO A 158 -3.09 -0.26 -20.70
CA PRO A 158 -2.57 -0.87 -19.48
C PRO A 158 -1.08 -1.17 -19.61
N CYS A 159 -0.60 -1.29 -20.86
CA CYS A 159 0.79 -1.43 -21.21
C CYS A 159 1.63 -0.21 -20.89
N ALA A 160 1.19 0.97 -21.34
CA ALA A 160 1.91 2.20 -21.10
C ALA A 160 1.93 2.56 -19.61
N ALA A 161 0.84 2.27 -18.88
CA ALA A 161 0.81 2.36 -17.42
C ALA A 161 1.83 1.39 -16.77
N PHE A 162 1.86 0.13 -17.16
CA PHE A 162 2.83 -0.84 -16.63
C PHE A 162 4.29 -0.45 -16.92
N LEU A 163 4.59 0.02 -18.12
CA LEU A 163 5.91 0.51 -18.49
C LEU A 163 6.32 1.74 -17.66
N PHE A 164 5.39 2.67 -17.43
CA PHE A 164 5.60 3.81 -16.55
C PHE A 164 5.93 3.37 -15.13
N MET A 165 5.23 2.36 -14.59
CA MET A 165 5.49 1.85 -13.24
C MET A 165 6.89 1.24 -13.12
N ILE A 166 7.38 0.52 -14.14
CA ILE A 166 8.76 0.01 -14.14
C ILE A 166 9.77 1.16 -14.11
N ASP A 167 9.55 2.21 -14.89
CA ASP A 167 10.43 3.39 -14.92
C ASP A 167 10.42 4.16 -13.61
N ALA A 168 9.25 4.30 -13.00
CA ALA A 168 9.11 4.89 -11.68
C ALA A 168 9.91 4.10 -10.64
N VAL A 169 9.77 2.77 -10.61
CA VAL A 169 10.52 1.90 -9.69
C VAL A 169 12.03 1.99 -9.94
N ASP A 170 12.48 2.01 -11.19
CA ASP A 170 13.92 2.10 -11.49
C ASP A 170 14.54 3.42 -11.02
N ALA A 171 13.77 4.51 -11.12
CA ALA A 171 14.16 5.84 -10.69
C ALA A 171 14.09 6.06 -9.17
N MET A 172 13.48 5.15 -8.40
CA MET A 172 13.41 5.28 -6.95
C MET A 172 14.81 5.19 -6.30
N PRO A 173 15.06 5.96 -5.23
CA PRO A 173 16.26 5.81 -4.42
C PRO A 173 16.22 4.53 -3.59
N GLU A 174 17.38 4.10 -3.10
CA GLU A 174 17.44 3.10 -2.02
C GLU A 174 17.07 3.74 -0.67
N PRO A 175 16.41 3.01 0.25
CA PRO A 175 16.02 1.60 0.16
C PRO A 175 14.65 1.34 -0.51
N GLN A 176 13.95 2.37 -0.99
CA GLN A 176 12.59 2.25 -1.53
C GLN A 176 12.55 1.33 -2.75
N ARG A 177 13.47 1.51 -3.70
CA ARG A 177 13.54 0.65 -4.89
C ARG A 177 13.66 -0.83 -4.54
N GLN A 178 14.55 -1.18 -3.61
CA GLN A 178 14.71 -2.56 -3.16
C GLN A 178 13.44 -3.13 -2.52
N ARG A 179 12.71 -2.34 -1.73
CA ARG A 179 11.45 -2.75 -1.08
C ARG A 179 10.28 -2.85 -2.06
N THR A 180 10.13 -1.90 -2.96
CA THR A 180 9.05 -1.92 -3.98
C THR A 180 9.24 -3.09 -4.95
N THR A 181 10.47 -3.36 -5.38
CA THR A 181 10.75 -4.56 -6.17
C THR A 181 10.52 -5.84 -5.36
N TYR A 182 10.63 -5.82 -4.03
CA TYR A 182 10.40 -7.00 -3.19
C TYR A 182 8.91 -7.35 -3.16
N GLU A 183 8.06 -6.36 -2.88
CA GLU A 183 6.60 -6.52 -2.88
C GLU A 183 6.07 -6.94 -4.26
N PHE A 184 6.58 -6.35 -5.34
CA PHE A 184 6.16 -6.75 -6.69
C PHE A 184 6.44 -8.24 -6.98
N PHE A 185 7.64 -8.74 -6.67
CA PHE A 185 7.97 -10.15 -6.88
C PHE A 185 7.26 -11.08 -5.90
N LYS A 186 7.07 -10.65 -4.65
CA LYS A 186 6.25 -11.37 -3.67
C LYS A 186 4.82 -11.58 -4.16
N MET A 187 4.19 -10.54 -4.72
CA MET A 187 2.87 -10.61 -5.35
C MET A 187 2.88 -11.59 -6.53
N MET A 188 3.86 -11.51 -7.44
CA MET A 188 3.98 -12.46 -8.56
C MET A 188 4.14 -13.92 -8.11
N ASN A 189 4.68 -14.14 -6.91
CA ASN A 189 4.85 -15.46 -6.30
C ASN A 189 3.56 -16.00 -5.66
N GLY A 190 2.49 -15.19 -5.64
CA GLY A 190 1.27 -15.48 -4.91
C GLY A 190 1.39 -15.27 -3.40
N GLY A 191 2.40 -14.52 -2.95
CA GLY A 191 2.50 -14.08 -1.57
C GLY A 191 1.59 -12.88 -1.32
N ALA A 192 1.10 -12.74 -0.08
CA ALA A 192 0.23 -11.63 0.30
C ALA A 192 1.00 -10.30 0.29
N GLN A 193 0.42 -9.25 -0.28
CA GLN A 193 1.03 -7.92 -0.26
C GLN A 193 1.00 -7.30 1.15
N ALA A 194 1.76 -6.22 1.38
CA ALA A 194 1.76 -5.50 2.65
C ALA A 194 0.35 -4.99 3.02
N THR A 195 -0.38 -4.42 2.04
CA THR A 195 -1.78 -3.97 2.20
C THR A 195 -2.70 -5.11 2.62
N GLU A 196 -2.63 -6.26 1.94
CA GLU A 196 -3.42 -7.46 2.28
C GLU A 196 -3.08 -8.00 3.67
N SER A 197 -1.81 -7.92 4.07
CA SER A 197 -1.37 -8.34 5.40
C SER A 197 -1.97 -7.44 6.49
N VAL A 198 -1.96 -6.12 6.28
CA VAL A 198 -2.59 -5.16 7.21
C VAL A 198 -4.11 -5.34 7.26
N LEU A 199 -4.78 -5.49 6.12
CA LEU A 199 -6.24 -5.69 6.10
C LEU A 199 -6.65 -7.06 6.67
N GLY A 200 -5.75 -8.04 6.66
CA GLY A 200 -5.93 -9.34 7.31
C GLY A 200 -5.89 -9.28 8.85
N ASP A 201 -5.09 -8.37 9.42
CA ASP A 201 -5.01 -8.11 10.86
C ASP A 201 -4.72 -6.63 11.15
N PRO A 202 -5.73 -5.74 11.03
CA PRO A 202 -5.51 -4.32 11.23
C PRO A 202 -5.22 -3.98 12.69
N VAL A 203 -5.65 -4.80 13.65
CA VAL A 203 -5.38 -4.54 15.07
C VAL A 203 -3.88 -4.71 15.37
N ALA A 204 -3.25 -5.76 14.84
CA ALA A 204 -1.80 -5.94 14.99
C ALA A 204 -1.01 -4.76 14.38
N TYR A 205 -1.44 -4.24 13.23
CA TYR A 205 -0.81 -3.07 12.62
C TYR A 205 -1.00 -1.79 13.44
N LEU A 206 -2.20 -1.56 13.99
CA LEU A 206 -2.48 -0.44 14.90
C LEU A 206 -1.56 -0.50 16.13
N ASP A 207 -1.39 -1.67 16.74
CA ASP A 207 -0.57 -1.86 17.93
C ASP A 207 0.92 -1.73 17.65
N ASP A 208 1.39 -2.14 16.47
CA ASP A 208 2.77 -1.98 16.07
C ASP A 208 3.09 -0.52 15.70
N VAL A 209 2.35 0.09 14.78
CA VAL A 209 2.75 1.35 14.13
C VAL A 209 2.20 2.59 14.83
N PHE A 210 0.97 2.54 15.34
CA PHE A 210 0.27 3.69 15.92
C PHE A 210 0.43 3.73 17.44
N ASP A 211 1.69 3.82 17.87
CA ASP A 211 2.09 4.00 19.27
C ASP A 211 2.81 5.34 19.43
N GLU A 212 2.46 6.11 20.46
CA GLU A 212 3.09 7.41 20.73
C GLU A 212 4.60 7.33 20.97
N ARG A 213 5.13 6.15 21.29
CA ARG A 213 6.58 5.92 21.41
C ARG A 213 7.28 5.85 20.05
N ARG A 214 6.55 5.65 18.95
CA ARG A 214 7.07 5.70 17.57
C ARG A 214 7.07 7.11 16.98
N LEU A 215 6.44 8.07 17.64
CA LEU A 215 6.48 9.46 17.21
C LEU A 215 7.90 10.02 17.31
N PRO A 216 8.27 10.98 16.42
CA PRO A 216 9.52 11.71 16.53
C PRO A 216 9.71 12.35 17.91
N ASP A 217 10.95 12.40 18.39
CA ASP A 217 11.28 12.99 19.70
C ASP A 217 10.89 14.47 19.85
N SER A 218 10.74 15.19 18.73
CA SER A 218 10.20 16.56 18.72
C SER A 218 8.74 16.63 19.18
N ILE A 219 7.95 15.59 18.91
CA ILE A 219 6.55 15.49 19.32
C ILE A 219 6.45 14.80 20.67
N ARG A 220 7.09 13.64 20.80
CA ARG A 220 6.97 12.73 21.94
C ARG A 220 7.29 13.39 23.29
N ARG A 221 8.29 14.29 23.33
CA ARG A 221 8.69 14.98 24.57
C ARG A 221 7.70 16.02 25.08
N HIS A 222 6.76 16.45 24.24
CA HIS A 222 5.71 17.41 24.61
C HIS A 222 4.39 16.73 25.02
N LEU A 223 4.32 15.40 24.89
CA LEU A 223 3.17 14.63 25.35
C LEU A 223 3.20 14.48 26.89
N PRO A 224 2.03 14.40 27.54
CA PRO A 224 1.95 14.16 28.98
C PRO A 224 2.58 12.81 29.36
N PRO A 225 3.10 12.66 30.58
CA PRO A 225 3.63 11.39 31.05
C PRO A 225 2.53 10.33 31.22
N ASP A 226 2.92 9.06 31.12
CA ASP A 226 2.04 7.91 31.35
C ASP A 226 1.27 8.05 32.68
N GLY A 227 -0.04 7.81 32.65
CA GLY A 227 -0.95 7.89 33.80
C GLY A 227 -1.43 9.30 34.18
N SER A 228 -0.90 10.37 33.59
CA SER A 228 -1.24 11.75 33.99
C SER A 228 -2.59 12.26 33.50
N ARG A 229 -3.19 11.61 32.51
CA ARG A 229 -4.51 11.93 31.94
C ARG A 229 -5.31 10.65 31.72
N PRO A 230 -5.84 10.04 32.79
CA PRO A 230 -6.61 8.81 32.67
C PRO A 230 -7.91 9.05 31.90
N LEU A 231 -8.26 8.10 31.05
CA LEU A 231 -9.53 8.06 30.33
C LEU A 231 -10.38 6.88 30.85
N PRO A 232 -11.71 6.95 30.76
CA PRO A 232 -12.61 5.95 31.36
C PRO A 232 -12.66 4.61 30.60
N PHE A 233 -11.69 4.35 29.71
CA PHE A 233 -11.64 3.14 28.89
C PHE A 233 -10.18 2.74 28.63
N SER A 234 -9.97 1.44 28.44
CA SER A 234 -8.80 0.87 27.75
C SER A 234 -9.10 0.70 26.26
N ARG A 235 -10.34 0.33 25.92
CA ARG A 235 -10.85 0.25 24.54
C ARG A 235 -12.28 0.78 24.46
N LEU A 236 -12.57 1.60 23.45
CA LEU A 236 -13.92 2.05 23.12
C LEU A 236 -14.21 1.70 21.67
N ILE A 237 -15.30 1.00 21.41
CA ILE A 237 -15.69 0.51 20.08
C ILE A 237 -17.03 1.12 19.72
N VAL A 238 -17.09 1.81 18.58
CA VAL A 238 -18.29 2.40 18.01
C VAL A 238 -18.65 1.60 16.76
N ASP A 239 -19.79 0.92 16.80
CA ASP A 239 -20.38 0.30 15.61
C ASP A 239 -21.31 1.32 14.96
N ALA A 240 -21.06 1.64 13.71
CA ALA A 240 -21.80 2.64 12.96
C ALA A 240 -22.14 2.16 11.55
N GLU A 241 -22.97 2.94 10.87
CA GLU A 241 -23.32 2.76 9.47
C GLU A 241 -23.07 4.08 8.74
N ARG A 242 -22.29 4.04 7.65
CA ARG A 242 -22.16 5.19 6.74
C ARG A 242 -23.32 5.18 5.76
N VAL A 243 -24.03 6.29 5.68
CA VAL A 243 -25.21 6.47 4.81
C VAL A 243 -24.96 7.65 3.89
N ASN A 244 -24.93 7.41 2.58
CA ASN A 244 -24.77 8.43 1.56
C ASN A 244 -25.84 8.26 0.48
N LYS A 245 -26.84 9.14 0.51
CA LYS A 245 -27.97 9.11 -0.43
C LYS A 245 -27.57 9.42 -1.87
N ALA A 246 -26.47 10.13 -2.09
CA ALA A 246 -25.96 10.46 -3.41
C ALA A 246 -25.08 9.35 -4.00
N ALA A 247 -24.47 8.52 -3.14
CA ALA A 247 -23.63 7.38 -3.52
C ALA A 247 -23.96 6.13 -2.67
N PRO A 248 -25.09 5.45 -2.91
CA PRO A 248 -25.55 4.32 -2.09
C PRO A 248 -24.56 3.14 -2.04
N GLU A 249 -23.74 2.97 -3.06
CA GLU A 249 -22.68 1.96 -3.13
C GLU A 249 -21.53 2.18 -2.13
N SER A 250 -21.43 3.40 -1.59
CA SER A 250 -20.45 3.78 -0.56
C SER A 250 -21.01 3.61 0.85
N GLU A 251 -22.26 3.14 0.99
CA GLU A 251 -22.87 2.80 2.26
C GLU A 251 -22.32 1.49 2.82
N GLY A 252 -22.30 1.40 4.14
CA GLY A 252 -21.94 0.15 4.79
C GLY A 252 -21.63 0.28 6.28
N PRO A 253 -21.53 -0.86 6.96
CA PRO A 253 -21.11 -0.91 8.35
C PRO A 253 -19.66 -0.43 8.48
N VAL A 254 -19.40 0.26 9.58
CA VAL A 254 -18.07 0.70 9.99
C VAL A 254 -17.91 0.42 11.47
N THR A 255 -16.75 -0.07 11.84
CA THR A 255 -16.34 -0.21 13.24
C THR A 255 -15.17 0.72 13.49
N ASP A 256 -15.35 1.62 14.45
CA ASP A 256 -14.36 2.60 14.87
C ASP A 256 -13.90 2.27 16.29
N THR A 257 -12.60 2.04 16.45
CA THR A 257 -12.02 1.49 17.67
C THR A 257 -10.94 2.40 18.21
N TYR A 258 -11.15 2.89 19.42
CA TYR A 258 -10.24 3.74 20.17
C TYR A 258 -9.52 2.92 21.25
N VAL A 259 -8.21 3.09 21.36
CA VAL A 259 -7.35 2.39 22.31
C VAL A 259 -6.58 3.41 23.13
N ASN A 260 -6.83 3.40 24.44
CA ASN A 260 -6.08 4.17 25.41
C ASN A 260 -5.10 3.23 26.13
N ARG A 261 -3.82 3.29 25.74
CA ARG A 261 -2.80 2.35 26.22
C ARG A 261 -2.15 2.78 27.53
N ARG A 262 -2.01 4.09 27.76
CA ARG A 262 -1.11 4.63 28.79
C ARG A 262 -1.71 5.69 29.68
N ASN A 263 -2.98 6.05 29.51
CA ASN A 263 -3.62 7.08 30.34
C ASN A 263 -2.82 8.40 30.34
N ASN A 264 -2.24 8.77 29.21
CA ASN A 264 -1.55 10.06 28.98
C ASN A 264 -2.38 11.02 28.11
N GLY A 265 -3.60 10.62 27.75
CA GLY A 265 -4.51 11.38 26.90
C GLY A 265 -4.29 11.17 25.39
N VAL A 266 -3.31 10.34 25.00
CA VAL A 266 -3.15 9.90 23.61
C VAL A 266 -4.03 8.68 23.36
N VAL A 267 -4.70 8.67 22.22
CA VAL A 267 -5.61 7.60 21.80
C VAL A 267 -5.22 7.13 20.39
N ALA A 268 -5.07 5.83 20.21
CA ALA A 268 -4.94 5.24 18.88
C ALA A 268 -6.32 4.82 18.37
N GLU A 269 -6.61 5.14 17.12
CA GLU A 269 -7.90 4.93 16.46
C GLU A 269 -7.71 4.01 15.26
N LEU A 270 -8.59 3.03 15.15
CA LEU A 270 -8.73 2.13 14.01
C LEU A 270 -10.18 2.16 13.53
N VAL A 271 -10.37 2.67 12.33
CA VAL A 271 -11.64 2.60 11.62
C VAL A 271 -11.55 1.52 10.55
N THR A 272 -12.50 0.58 10.51
CA THR A 272 -12.56 -0.47 9.50
C THR A 272 -13.96 -0.59 8.91
N SER A 273 -14.04 -1.02 7.67
CA SER A 273 -15.30 -1.46 7.06
C SER A 273 -15.14 -2.85 6.47
N PRO A 274 -16.02 -3.81 6.80
CA PRO A 274 -15.92 -5.17 6.29
C PRO A 274 -16.43 -5.27 4.84
N ASP A 275 -15.85 -6.20 4.09
CA ASP A 275 -16.39 -6.69 2.83
C ASP A 275 -17.50 -7.73 3.07
N ARG A 276 -18.04 -8.31 1.98
CA ARG A 276 -19.10 -9.34 2.05
C ARG A 276 -18.66 -10.63 2.76
N SER A 277 -17.36 -10.86 2.89
CA SER A 277 -16.79 -12.02 3.59
C SER A 277 -16.51 -11.74 5.08
N GLY A 278 -16.69 -10.50 5.53
CA GLY A 278 -16.40 -10.05 6.89
C GLY A 278 -14.94 -9.62 7.11
N LYS A 279 -14.11 -9.59 6.06
CA LYS A 279 -12.72 -9.10 6.14
C LYS A 279 -12.68 -7.59 5.95
N ALA A 280 -11.70 -6.90 6.53
CA ALA A 280 -11.57 -5.46 6.32
C ALA A 280 -11.32 -5.15 4.83
N LYS A 281 -12.22 -4.38 4.21
CA LYS A 281 -12.08 -3.85 2.85
C LYS A 281 -11.12 -2.66 2.81
N TRP A 282 -11.17 -1.85 3.86
CA TRP A 282 -10.28 -0.72 4.10
C TRP A 282 -10.11 -0.52 5.60
N ALA A 283 -9.01 0.12 5.97
CA ALA A 283 -8.70 0.53 7.33
C ALA A 283 -8.13 1.95 7.34
N SER A 284 -8.51 2.74 8.32
CA SER A 284 -7.91 4.05 8.62
C SER A 284 -7.36 4.02 10.03
N PHE A 285 -6.14 4.49 10.16
CA PHE A 285 -5.39 4.51 11.40
C PHE A 285 -5.07 5.95 11.76
N VAL A 286 -5.33 6.34 13.01
CA VAL A 286 -5.00 7.67 13.52
C VAL A 286 -4.42 7.54 14.93
N LEU A 287 -3.43 8.36 15.25
CA LEU A 287 -3.00 8.57 16.62
C LEU A 287 -3.35 10.00 16.99
N THR A 288 -4.15 10.21 18.04
CA THR A 288 -4.68 11.53 18.41
C THR A 288 -4.27 11.92 19.82
N PHE A 289 -4.15 13.23 20.05
CA PHE A 289 -4.04 13.80 21.40
C PHE A 289 -5.02 14.94 21.53
N GLY A 290 -6.08 14.76 22.33
CA GLY A 290 -7.15 15.74 22.32
C GLY A 290 -7.83 15.76 20.95
N ILE A 291 -7.91 16.97 20.36
CA ILE A 291 -8.59 17.23 19.08
C ILE A 291 -7.63 17.23 17.88
N VAL A 292 -6.34 16.94 18.09
CA VAL A 292 -5.33 16.96 17.02
C VAL A 292 -4.86 15.56 16.65
N ASP A 293 -4.69 15.36 15.36
CA ASP A 293 -4.10 14.15 14.79
C ASP A 293 -2.57 14.27 14.88
N LEU A 294 -1.92 13.33 15.54
CA LEU A 294 -0.46 13.24 15.64
C LEU A 294 0.14 12.49 14.45
N SER A 295 -0.56 11.44 14.01
CA SER A 295 -0.18 10.61 12.86
C SER A 295 -1.41 9.96 12.25
N SER A 296 -1.37 9.68 10.95
CA SER A 296 -2.46 9.00 10.25
C SER A 296 -1.98 8.20 9.04
N GLN A 297 -2.72 7.15 8.69
CA GLN A 297 -2.53 6.38 7.47
C GLN A 297 -3.84 5.69 7.07
N GLY A 298 -4.19 5.70 5.78
CA GLY A 298 -5.32 4.95 5.23
C GLY A 298 -4.84 3.83 4.32
N ILE A 299 -5.46 2.66 4.43
CA ILE A 299 -5.15 1.43 3.67
C ILE A 299 -6.43 0.89 3.02
N TRP A 300 -6.35 0.58 1.73
CA TRP A 300 -7.43 -0.01 0.93
C TRP A 300 -6.80 -0.98 -0.11
N ASN A 301 -7.17 -0.90 -1.40
CA ASN A 301 -6.41 -1.56 -2.47
C ASN A 301 -5.08 -0.86 -2.83
N GLY A 302 -4.66 0.09 -1.99
CA GLY A 302 -3.41 0.82 -1.98
C GLY A 302 -3.18 1.40 -0.58
N ALA A 303 -2.26 2.33 -0.42
CA ALA A 303 -1.97 2.98 0.86
C ALA A 303 -1.66 4.47 0.72
N THR A 304 -2.09 5.29 1.67
CA THR A 304 -1.47 6.60 1.85
C THR A 304 -0.11 6.45 2.53
N MET A 305 0.76 7.44 2.31
CA MET A 305 1.98 7.57 3.10
C MET A 305 1.62 7.75 4.58
N LEU A 306 2.44 7.18 5.48
CA LEU A 306 2.30 7.43 6.91
C LEU A 306 2.58 8.91 7.18
N SER A 307 1.54 9.60 7.63
CA SER A 307 1.60 11.03 7.91
C SER A 307 1.96 11.24 9.37
N THR A 308 2.84 12.20 9.69
CA THR A 308 3.18 12.58 11.07
C THR A 308 3.23 14.11 11.21
N LEU A 309 2.85 14.64 12.37
CA LEU A 309 3.05 16.06 12.68
C LEU A 309 4.53 16.45 12.58
N LYS A 310 4.77 17.65 12.03
CA LYS A 310 6.13 18.17 11.86
C LYS A 310 6.70 18.79 13.14
N ASP A 311 5.85 19.41 13.95
CA ASP A 311 6.20 20.11 15.18
C ASP A 311 5.08 20.01 16.23
N ASP A 312 5.35 20.55 17.42
CA ASP A 312 4.50 20.46 18.62
C ASP A 312 3.38 21.52 18.67
N THR A 313 3.22 22.36 17.64
CA THR A 313 2.19 23.42 17.61
C THR A 313 0.79 22.84 17.84
N ALA A 314 0.50 21.68 17.24
CA ALA A 314 -0.78 21.00 17.43
C ALA A 314 -1.01 20.57 18.89
N ILE A 315 0.04 20.11 19.58
CA ILE A 315 -0.02 19.70 20.98
C ILE A 315 -0.34 20.91 21.87
N ALA A 316 0.29 22.06 21.59
CA ALA A 316 -0.01 23.30 22.30
C ALA A 316 -1.49 23.72 22.10
N ILE A 317 -2.03 23.56 20.89
CA ILE A 317 -3.45 23.83 20.59
C ILE A 317 -4.37 22.86 21.34
N ALA A 318 -4.06 21.57 21.36
CA ALA A 318 -4.85 20.55 22.05
C ALA A 318 -4.96 20.76 23.57
N ASN A 319 -4.01 21.48 24.16
CA ASN A 319 -4.03 21.84 25.58
C ASN A 319 -4.83 23.13 25.88
N GLN A 320 -5.31 23.83 24.86
CA GLN A 320 -6.13 25.02 25.07
C GLN A 320 -7.57 24.64 25.43
N PRO A 321 -8.25 25.42 26.28
CA PRO A 321 -9.68 25.26 26.51
C PRO A 321 -10.49 25.38 25.21
N ILE A 322 -11.42 24.45 25.03
CA ILE A 322 -12.40 24.45 23.94
C ILE A 322 -13.58 25.31 24.37
N MET A 323 -13.83 26.40 23.65
CA MET A 323 -14.87 27.38 23.98
C MET A 323 -15.83 27.53 22.80
N THR A 324 -17.14 27.51 23.04
CA THR A 324 -18.18 27.75 22.03
C THR A 324 -17.90 29.02 21.22
N GLY A 325 -18.07 28.94 19.91
CA GLY A 325 -17.84 30.03 18.96
C GLY A 325 -16.37 30.28 18.62
N LYS A 326 -15.42 29.61 19.28
CA LYS A 326 -13.99 29.71 18.93
C LYS A 326 -13.75 29.03 17.59
N ARG A 327 -12.89 29.63 16.77
CA ARG A 327 -12.29 28.98 15.61
C ARG A 327 -10.89 28.51 15.97
N ILE A 328 -10.61 27.25 15.67
CA ILE A 328 -9.34 26.60 15.95
C ILE A 328 -8.76 26.18 14.61
N GLU A 329 -7.55 26.63 14.30
CA GLU A 329 -6.80 26.16 13.14
C GLU A 329 -5.65 25.30 13.64
N MET A 330 -5.59 24.07 13.16
CA MET A 330 -4.67 23.03 13.62
C MET A 330 -3.85 22.52 12.43
N PRO A 331 -2.53 22.39 12.56
CA PRO A 331 -1.75 21.71 11.52
C PRO A 331 -2.18 20.24 11.45
N VAL A 332 -2.17 19.67 10.23
CA VAL A 332 -2.46 18.24 10.02
C VAL A 332 -1.15 17.47 9.76
N PRO A 333 -1.08 16.16 10.13
CA PRO A 333 0.03 15.30 9.80
C PRO A 333 0.43 15.35 8.32
N GLN A 334 1.73 15.26 8.04
CA GLN A 334 2.29 15.31 6.69
C GLN A 334 3.10 14.06 6.36
N PRO A 335 3.15 13.63 5.09
CA PRO A 335 2.48 14.23 3.93
C PRO A 335 0.98 13.88 3.86
N SER A 336 0.11 14.88 3.71
CA SER A 336 -1.32 14.64 3.57
C SER A 336 -1.70 14.15 2.17
N SER A 337 -2.69 13.27 2.08
CA SER A 337 -3.08 12.62 0.81
C SER A 337 -3.64 13.58 -0.25
N LYS A 338 -4.21 14.71 0.15
CA LYS A 338 -4.73 15.75 -0.75
C LYS A 338 -4.04 17.11 -0.56
N GLY A 339 -2.86 17.10 0.06
CA GLY A 339 -2.01 18.29 0.22
C GLY A 339 -2.53 19.34 1.21
N GLN A 340 -3.49 18.98 2.07
CA GLN A 340 -3.94 19.85 3.17
C GLN A 340 -2.79 20.13 4.13
N LEU A 341 -2.70 21.37 4.61
CA LEU A 341 -1.68 21.81 5.58
C LEU A 341 -2.27 22.06 6.97
N SER A 342 -3.53 22.46 7.02
CA SER A 342 -4.26 22.72 8.26
C SER A 342 -5.72 22.29 8.15
N ARG A 343 -6.31 22.00 9.32
CA ARG A 343 -7.74 21.78 9.53
C ARG A 343 -8.27 22.94 10.37
N ARG A 344 -9.34 23.56 9.91
CA ARG A 344 -10.03 24.64 10.64
C ARG A 344 -11.34 24.13 11.19
N CYS A 345 -11.50 24.15 12.51
CA CYS A 345 -12.71 23.75 13.20
C CYS A 345 -13.40 24.94 13.87
N GLU A 346 -14.71 25.05 13.69
CA GLU A 346 -15.58 25.95 14.44
C GLU A 346 -16.23 25.17 15.60
N VAL A 347 -16.08 25.68 16.81
CA VAL A 347 -16.63 25.08 18.03
C VAL A 347 -18.09 25.47 18.16
N GLY A 348 -18.98 24.50 18.08
CA GLY A 348 -20.42 24.67 18.19
C GLY A 348 -20.92 24.58 19.63
N LYS A 349 -22.14 24.05 19.77
CA LYS A 349 -22.83 23.95 21.05
C LYS A 349 -22.30 22.77 21.85
N THR A 350 -22.49 22.85 23.16
CA THR A 350 -22.28 21.72 24.08
C THR A 350 -23.61 21.08 24.42
N ALA A 351 -23.66 19.76 24.39
CA ALA A 351 -24.79 18.95 24.80
C ALA A 351 -24.30 17.76 25.64
N PRO A 352 -25.17 17.08 26.42
CA PRO A 352 -24.79 15.86 27.10
C PRO A 352 -24.36 14.78 26.09
N ALA A 353 -23.24 14.09 26.33
CA ALA A 353 -22.75 13.03 25.45
C ALA A 353 -23.77 11.88 25.25
N SER A 354 -24.68 11.69 26.21
CA SER A 354 -25.80 10.75 26.12
C SER A 354 -26.78 11.07 24.98
N SER A 355 -26.79 12.30 24.43
CA SER A 355 -27.57 12.64 23.24
C SER A 355 -26.96 12.10 21.95
N ILE A 356 -25.66 11.79 21.94
CA ILE A 356 -24.97 11.13 20.83
C ILE A 356 -25.21 9.64 20.90
N PHE A 357 -24.96 9.04 22.07
CA PHE A 357 -25.32 7.66 22.34
C PHE A 357 -25.51 7.45 23.84
N ARG A 358 -26.56 6.74 24.23
CA ARG A 358 -27.07 6.67 25.61
C ARG A 358 -26.05 6.24 26.68
N THR A 359 -25.03 5.45 26.32
CA THR A 359 -24.02 4.94 27.26
C THR A 359 -22.87 5.92 27.48
N LEU A 360 -22.76 6.97 26.68
CA LEU A 360 -21.75 8.01 26.81
C LEU A 360 -22.11 8.99 27.93
N THR A 361 -21.11 9.43 28.68
CA THR A 361 -21.26 10.35 29.81
C THR A 361 -20.45 11.63 29.63
N GLY A 362 -20.82 12.69 30.36
CA GLY A 362 -20.17 14.00 30.25
C GLY A 362 -20.70 14.83 29.09
N ASP A 363 -19.83 15.70 28.56
CA ASP A 363 -20.18 16.66 27.52
C ASP A 363 -19.70 16.20 26.13
N ALA A 364 -20.56 16.46 25.14
CA ALA A 364 -20.25 16.44 23.72
C ALA A 364 -20.25 17.87 23.19
N VAL A 365 -19.17 18.27 22.55
CA VAL A 365 -19.03 19.60 21.94
C VAL A 365 -19.04 19.45 20.43
N ASP A 366 -19.99 20.10 19.76
CA ASP A 366 -20.07 20.06 18.30
C ASP A 366 -18.83 20.70 17.67
N PHE A 367 -18.27 20.04 16.66
CA PHE A 367 -17.24 20.59 15.80
C PHE A 367 -17.68 20.57 14.35
N ASP A 368 -17.37 21.66 13.68
CA ASP A 368 -17.50 21.79 12.25
C ASP A 368 -16.15 22.12 11.64
N CYS A 369 -15.49 21.10 11.11
CA CYS A 369 -14.13 21.15 10.61
C CYS A 369 -14.10 21.22 9.09
N SER A 370 -13.18 22.01 8.55
CA SER A 370 -12.93 22.13 7.13
C SER A 370 -11.44 22.02 6.82
N GLU A 371 -11.11 21.40 5.71
CA GLU A 371 -9.74 21.32 5.20
C GLU A 371 -9.71 21.77 3.75
N LEU A 372 -8.79 22.70 3.44
CA LEU A 372 -8.56 23.14 2.08
C LEU A 372 -7.55 22.21 1.43
N ARG A 373 -7.95 21.57 0.34
CA ARG A 373 -7.10 20.71 -0.48
C ARG A 373 -6.26 21.54 -1.45
N LYS A 374 -5.18 20.94 -1.97
CA LYS A 374 -4.27 21.58 -2.92
C LYS A 374 -4.96 22.01 -4.22
N ASP A 375 -6.00 21.30 -4.64
CA ASP A 375 -6.82 21.61 -5.81
C ASP A 375 -7.84 22.75 -5.58
N GLY A 376 -7.89 23.32 -4.37
CA GLY A 376 -8.80 24.39 -3.99
C GLY A 376 -10.17 23.91 -3.52
N THR A 377 -10.45 22.61 -3.57
CA THR A 377 -11.69 22.06 -3.00
C THR A 377 -11.60 21.98 -1.47
N THR A 378 -12.75 22.02 -0.81
CA THR A 378 -12.84 21.96 0.65
C THR A 378 -13.64 20.74 1.06
N THR A 379 -13.08 19.91 1.92
CA THR A 379 -13.82 18.87 2.63
C THR A 379 -14.30 19.39 3.96
N ARG A 380 -15.51 19.00 4.36
CA ARG A 380 -16.07 19.36 5.67
C ARG A 380 -16.36 18.09 6.46
N VAL A 381 -15.96 18.09 7.73
CA VAL A 381 -16.26 17.01 8.68
C VAL A 381 -17.02 17.62 9.83
N ARG A 382 -18.22 17.11 10.07
CA ARG A 382 -18.98 17.39 11.29
C ARG A 382 -18.69 16.28 12.27
N ALA A 383 -18.34 16.68 13.48
CA ALA A 383 -17.94 15.75 14.52
C ALA A 383 -18.40 16.25 15.87
N VAL A 384 -18.28 15.40 16.89
CA VAL A 384 -18.49 15.76 18.28
C VAL A 384 -17.27 15.39 19.10
N TRP A 385 -16.75 16.37 19.83
CA TRP A 385 -15.67 16.16 20.78
C TRP A 385 -16.25 15.66 22.11
N LEU A 386 -15.88 14.44 22.48
CA LEU A 386 -16.27 13.80 23.73
C LEU A 386 -15.19 14.04 24.78
N ALA A 387 -15.29 15.15 25.52
CA ALA A 387 -14.22 15.62 26.40
C ALA A 387 -13.79 14.59 27.47
N ASN A 388 -14.76 13.86 28.06
CA ASN A 388 -14.49 12.82 29.05
C ASN A 388 -13.72 11.61 28.49
N TYR A 389 -13.81 11.39 27.18
CA TYR A 389 -13.20 10.27 26.49
C TYR A 389 -11.93 10.69 25.73
N GLY A 390 -11.70 11.98 25.54
CA GLY A 390 -10.53 12.44 24.81
C GLY A 390 -10.57 12.06 23.31
N ILE A 391 -11.75 11.85 22.73
CA ILE A 391 -11.93 11.43 21.33
C ILE A 391 -12.89 12.34 20.57
N THR A 392 -12.70 12.44 19.26
CA THR A 392 -13.58 13.14 18.32
C THR A 392 -14.37 12.09 17.52
N LEU A 393 -15.70 12.07 17.62
CA LEU A 393 -16.55 11.16 16.83
C LEU A 393 -17.11 11.88 15.60
N PRO A 394 -16.78 11.46 14.38
CA PRO A 394 -17.40 11.99 13.17
C PRO A 394 -18.90 11.64 13.11
N THR A 395 -19.72 12.62 12.74
CA THR A 395 -21.17 12.47 12.54
C THR A 395 -21.58 12.66 11.09
N ALA A 396 -20.81 13.41 10.31
CA ALA A 396 -20.99 13.51 8.87
C ALA A 396 -19.71 13.97 8.15
N TYR A 397 -19.61 13.59 6.88
CA TYR A 397 -18.60 14.07 5.93
C TYR A 397 -19.32 14.73 4.75
N ASP A 398 -18.92 15.94 4.38
CA ASP A 398 -19.33 16.58 3.13
C ASP A 398 -18.10 16.65 2.21
N ASP A 399 -18.14 15.94 1.09
CA ASP A 399 -17.08 15.89 0.07
C ASP A 399 -17.67 15.91 -1.36
N GLU A 400 -16.85 15.55 -2.36
CA GLU A 400 -17.25 15.53 -3.78
C GLU A 400 -18.37 14.52 -4.07
N ASP A 401 -18.47 13.44 -3.28
CA ASP A 401 -19.49 12.40 -3.41
C ASP A 401 -20.77 12.78 -2.63
N GLY A 402 -20.82 14.01 -2.12
CA GLY A 402 -21.94 14.56 -1.36
C GLY A 402 -21.80 14.34 0.13
N ARG A 403 -22.94 14.26 0.82
CA ARG A 403 -22.98 14.10 2.27
C ARG A 403 -23.10 12.63 2.66
N THR A 404 -22.14 12.17 3.45
CA THR A 404 -22.17 10.87 4.13
C THR A 404 -22.43 11.08 5.62
N ASP A 405 -23.58 10.62 6.12
CA ASP A 405 -23.90 10.62 7.54
C ASP A 405 -23.34 9.37 8.22
N VAL A 406 -22.90 9.49 9.48
CA VAL A 406 -22.43 8.37 10.32
C VAL A 406 -23.48 8.09 11.38
N VAL A 407 -24.18 6.96 11.25
CA VAL A 407 -25.26 6.56 12.16
C VAL A 407 -24.73 5.56 13.17
N ILE A 408 -24.49 6.02 14.40
CA ILE A 408 -24.02 5.18 15.51
C ILE A 408 -25.13 4.18 15.89
N LYS A 409 -24.79 2.89 15.88
CA LYS A 409 -25.67 1.77 16.24
C LYS A 409 -25.40 1.25 17.63
N ASN A 410 -24.12 1.21 18.02
CA ASN A 410 -23.69 0.69 19.32
C ASN A 410 -22.39 1.35 19.78
N VAL A 411 -22.21 1.44 21.10
CA VAL A 411 -20.97 1.89 21.73
C VAL A 411 -20.64 0.93 22.87
N THR A 412 -19.49 0.27 22.75
CA THR A 412 -18.95 -0.65 23.75
C THR A 412 -17.73 -0.03 24.43
N ILE A 413 -17.72 0.00 25.76
CA ILE A 413 -16.63 0.56 26.55
C ILE A 413 -16.03 -0.55 27.42
N VAL A 414 -14.74 -0.81 27.23
CA VAL A 414 -13.94 -1.69 28.08
C VAL A 414 -13.17 -0.82 29.06
N THR A 415 -13.37 -1.03 30.35
CA THR A 415 -12.70 -0.25 31.39
C THR A 415 -11.22 -0.66 31.53
N PRO A 416 -10.35 0.23 32.05
CA PRO A 416 -8.94 -0.06 32.32
C PRO A 416 -8.69 -1.22 33.29
#